data_AF-A0A9P8L137-F1
#
_entry.id   AF-A0A9P8L137-F1
#
_cell.length_a   1.000
_cell.length_b   1.000
_cell.length_c   1.000
_cell.angle_alpha   90.00
_cell.angle_beta   90.00
_cell.angle_gamma   90.00
#
_symmetry.space_group_name_H-M   'P 1'
#
loop_
_entity.id
_entity.type
_entity.pdbx_description
1 polymer ?
#
loop_
_entity_poly.entity_id
_entity_poly.type
_entity_poly.pdbx_seq_one_letter_code
_entity_poly.pdbx_strand_id
1 'polypeptide(L)'
;MFNPRKHINFRTPPKTYSMKDIGLPEDTGISPVAVSEPFSLFTPEAVQRIRAEVLSDRVYDNCRFSSDIAACQLRGFVPKYAGFCYDAWKHPETLAIVSRIAGVDLVTNMDYEIGHINLSIRSETQKEKELASLRERNAESCENGVGQDPQEDDAPVVGWHKDSYPFVCVVMLSDASQMIGGETALRTGTGEILKVRGPQMGNAIVLQGRYISHQALRAIGTTERITMVTSFRPRSPSVRDDSVLTTVRPISDLSELYYQFSEYRFEILEERLRGMLKSLRERKAAGRKTEAGAIKSFIEEQMVFLGRTSQELIEEDKVVVGHIGEDTGGAATKRGVKRMRVD
;
A
#
# COMPACT_ATOMS: atom_id res chain seq x y z
N MET A 1 18.76 -5.93 -16.98
CA MET A 1 19.31 -5.26 -15.77
C MET A 1 18.75 -3.86 -15.63
N PHE A 2 18.49 -3.40 -14.41
CA PHE A 2 18.10 -2.01 -14.13
C PHE A 2 19.30 -1.05 -14.22
N ASN A 3 19.05 0.20 -14.60
CA ASN A 3 20.03 1.27 -14.67
C ASN A 3 19.32 2.56 -14.27
N PRO A 4 19.65 3.14 -13.09
CA PRO A 4 18.93 4.29 -12.58
C PRO A 4 19.00 5.50 -13.51
N ARG A 5 20.14 5.73 -14.19
CA ARG A 5 20.31 6.86 -15.12
C ARG A 5 19.42 6.80 -16.36
N LYS A 6 18.98 5.60 -16.74
CA LYS A 6 18.11 5.37 -17.90
C LYS A 6 16.64 5.19 -17.52
N HIS A 7 16.40 4.59 -16.36
CA HIS A 7 15.07 4.08 -16.00
C HIS A 7 14.36 4.95 -14.97
N ILE A 8 15.08 5.77 -14.19
CA ILE A 8 14.48 6.75 -13.29
C ILE A 8 14.28 8.07 -14.04
N ASN A 9 13.10 8.65 -13.90
CA ASN A 9 12.74 9.96 -14.48
C ASN A 9 12.37 11.02 -13.41
N PHE A 10 12.76 10.79 -12.16
CA PHE A 10 12.53 11.75 -11.09
C PHE A 10 13.35 13.03 -11.29
N ARG A 11 12.67 14.19 -11.31
CA ARG A 11 13.30 15.51 -11.49
C ARG A 11 13.18 16.39 -10.26
N THR A 12 11.95 16.62 -9.81
CA THR A 12 11.61 17.53 -8.73
C THR A 12 10.67 16.86 -7.75
N PRO A 13 10.83 17.08 -6.43
CA PRO A 13 9.86 16.63 -5.44
C PRO A 13 8.45 17.17 -5.75
N PRO A 14 7.41 16.33 -5.68
CA PRO A 14 6.04 16.81 -5.76
C PRO A 14 5.70 17.65 -4.52
N LYS A 15 4.58 18.36 -4.60
CA LYS A 15 3.92 18.87 -3.39
C LYS A 15 3.47 17.69 -2.53
N THR A 16 3.57 17.87 -1.22
CA THR A 16 3.14 16.89 -0.22
C THR A 16 2.13 17.52 0.73
N TYR A 17 1.26 16.69 1.28
CA TYR A 17 0.28 17.06 2.29
C TYR A 17 0.63 16.35 3.60
N SER A 18 0.50 17.04 4.72
CA SER A 18 0.64 16.49 6.07
C SER A 18 -0.68 15.86 6.55
N MET A 19 -0.64 15.14 7.69
CA MET A 19 -1.85 14.63 8.33
C MET A 19 -2.84 15.76 8.65
N LYS A 20 -2.31 16.91 9.09
CA LYS A 20 -3.11 18.09 9.40
C LYS A 20 -3.76 18.72 8.18
N ASP A 21 -3.07 18.74 7.04
CA ASP A 21 -3.65 19.25 5.78
C ASP A 21 -4.86 18.43 5.32
N ILE A 22 -4.92 17.15 5.71
CA ILE A 22 -6.07 16.26 5.47
C ILE A 22 -6.98 16.11 6.70
N GLY A 23 -6.86 17.02 7.68
CA GLY A 23 -7.73 17.08 8.87
C GLY A 23 -7.50 15.99 9.92
N LEU A 24 -6.43 15.20 9.82
CA LEU A 24 -6.06 14.19 10.82
C LEU A 24 -5.07 14.77 11.87
N PRO A 25 -5.03 14.22 13.10
CA PRO A 25 -4.02 14.60 14.09
C PRO A 25 -2.58 14.42 13.56
N GLU A 26 -1.67 15.34 13.91
CA GLU A 26 -0.29 15.33 13.43
C GLU A 26 0.48 14.06 13.82
N ASP A 27 0.12 13.42 14.94
CA ASP A 27 0.72 12.20 15.50
C ASP A 27 0.08 10.89 15.00
N THR A 28 -0.88 10.97 14.07
CA THR A 28 -1.54 9.79 13.47
C THR A 28 -0.52 8.88 12.80
N GLY A 29 0.36 9.46 11.97
CA GLY A 29 1.36 8.73 11.19
C GLY A 29 2.71 8.60 11.88
N ILE A 30 3.72 8.19 11.12
CA ILE A 30 5.12 8.09 11.56
C ILE A 30 6.05 9.05 10.82
N SER A 31 5.45 9.96 10.05
CA SER A 31 6.14 10.94 9.22
C SER A 31 5.30 12.22 9.09
N PRO A 32 5.97 13.38 8.88
CA PRO A 32 5.28 14.63 8.53
C PRO A 32 4.47 14.58 7.23
N VAL A 33 4.74 13.65 6.31
CA VAL A 33 4.07 13.57 4.99
C VAL A 33 3.00 12.48 4.99
N ALA A 34 1.73 12.86 4.90
CA ALA A 34 0.60 11.95 4.74
C ALA A 34 0.55 11.37 3.32
N VAL A 35 0.61 12.23 2.30
CA VAL A 35 0.50 11.83 0.89
C VAL A 35 1.22 12.83 -0.02
N SER A 36 1.74 12.36 -1.16
CA SER A 36 2.29 13.21 -2.22
C SER A 36 1.27 13.45 -3.35
N GLU A 37 1.40 14.57 -4.05
CA GLU A 37 0.88 14.66 -5.42
C GLU A 37 1.61 13.65 -6.33
N PRO A 38 1.03 13.28 -7.50
CA PRO A 38 1.70 12.42 -8.47
C PRO A 38 3.03 13.02 -8.96
N PHE A 39 4.06 12.18 -9.08
CA PHE A 39 5.37 12.56 -9.62
C PHE A 39 5.91 11.53 -10.60
N SER A 40 6.71 11.94 -11.57
CA SER A 40 7.35 11.01 -12.51
C SER A 40 8.45 10.22 -11.80
N LEU A 41 8.34 8.89 -11.76
CA LEU A 41 9.33 8.02 -11.14
C LEU A 41 10.10 7.23 -12.19
N PHE A 42 9.41 6.55 -13.09
CA PHE A 42 10.01 5.67 -14.09
C PHE A 42 9.85 6.21 -15.51
N THR A 43 10.84 5.97 -16.38
CA THR A 43 10.73 6.27 -17.81
C THR A 43 9.75 5.32 -18.51
N PRO A 44 9.19 5.68 -19.69
CA PRO A 44 8.36 4.77 -20.47
C PRO A 44 9.05 3.44 -20.79
N GLU A 45 10.36 3.46 -21.06
CA GLU A 45 11.17 2.25 -21.27
C GLU A 45 11.14 1.34 -20.02
N ALA A 46 11.33 1.92 -18.83
CA ALA A 46 11.29 1.16 -17.58
C ALA A 46 9.90 0.56 -17.33
N VAL A 47 8.83 1.32 -17.59
CA VAL A 47 7.45 0.83 -17.47
C VAL A 47 7.19 -0.34 -18.41
N GLN A 48 7.64 -0.27 -19.67
CA GLN A 48 7.50 -1.38 -20.61
C GLN A 48 8.20 -2.65 -20.13
N ARG A 49 9.41 -2.51 -19.57
CA ARG A 49 10.15 -3.65 -19.01
C ARG A 49 9.49 -4.23 -17.76
N ILE A 50 8.98 -3.38 -16.87
CA ILE A 50 8.17 -3.80 -15.72
C ILE A 50 6.94 -4.59 -16.21
N ARG A 51 6.17 -4.03 -17.14
CA ARG A 51 4.98 -4.69 -17.71
C ARG A 51 5.30 -6.05 -18.31
N ALA A 52 6.40 -6.17 -19.05
CA ALA A 52 6.81 -7.44 -19.66
C ALA A 52 7.10 -8.54 -18.61
N GLU A 53 7.63 -8.18 -17.44
CA GLU A 53 7.84 -9.15 -16.36
C GLU A 53 6.54 -9.47 -15.62
N VAL A 54 5.80 -8.44 -15.18
CA VAL A 54 4.65 -8.61 -14.27
C VAL A 54 3.39 -9.16 -14.95
N LEU A 55 3.30 -9.03 -16.28
CA LEU A 55 2.18 -9.57 -17.09
C LEU A 55 2.55 -10.84 -17.84
N SER A 56 3.67 -11.48 -17.50
CA SER A 56 4.04 -12.77 -18.08
C SER A 56 3.11 -13.89 -17.60
N ASP A 57 2.87 -14.89 -18.45
CA ASP A 57 2.03 -16.04 -18.13
C ASP A 57 2.46 -16.73 -16.83
N ARG A 58 3.77 -16.84 -16.60
CA ARG A 58 4.32 -17.46 -15.38
C ARG A 58 3.90 -16.72 -14.11
N VAL A 59 3.82 -15.39 -14.14
CA VAL A 59 3.32 -14.61 -13.00
C VAL A 59 1.82 -14.81 -12.86
N TYR A 60 1.07 -14.72 -13.96
CA TYR A 60 -0.37 -14.85 -13.94
C TYR A 60 -0.84 -16.22 -13.41
N ASP A 61 -0.17 -17.30 -13.83
CA ASP A 61 -0.56 -18.67 -13.49
C ASP A 61 -0.20 -19.07 -12.05
N ASN A 62 0.83 -18.45 -11.45
CA ASN A 62 1.38 -18.89 -10.16
C ASN A 62 1.14 -17.91 -9.01
N CYS A 63 0.75 -16.66 -9.30
CA CYS A 63 0.81 -15.58 -8.32
C CYS A 63 -0.48 -14.76 -8.25
N ARG A 64 -1.59 -15.29 -8.79
CA ARG A 64 -2.88 -14.60 -8.85
C ARG A 64 -3.76 -14.90 -7.63
N PHE A 65 -4.30 -13.83 -7.06
CA PHE A 65 -5.21 -13.83 -5.92
C PHE A 65 -6.41 -12.91 -6.18
N SER A 66 -7.46 -13.04 -5.38
CA SER A 66 -8.66 -12.20 -5.41
C SER A 66 -9.25 -12.08 -4.01
N SER A 67 -9.93 -10.96 -3.73
CA SER A 67 -10.64 -10.71 -2.48
C SER A 67 -11.99 -10.04 -2.68
N ASP A 68 -12.72 -9.86 -1.58
CA ASP A 68 -13.95 -9.06 -1.48
C ASP A 68 -13.77 -7.59 -1.87
N ILE A 69 -12.57 -7.02 -1.73
CA ILE A 69 -12.28 -5.63 -2.12
C ILE A 69 -11.53 -5.49 -3.45
N ALA A 70 -10.96 -6.56 -4.02
CA ALA A 70 -10.19 -6.52 -5.26
C ALA A 70 -10.34 -7.80 -6.11
N ALA A 71 -10.81 -7.65 -7.35
CA ALA A 71 -11.16 -8.78 -8.22
C ALA A 71 -9.94 -9.60 -8.73
N CYS A 72 -8.77 -8.97 -8.88
CA CYS A 72 -7.58 -9.65 -9.38
C CYS A 72 -6.30 -8.92 -8.93
N GLN A 73 -5.47 -9.62 -8.17
CA GLN A 73 -4.18 -9.14 -7.71
C GLN A 73 -3.07 -10.14 -8.02
N LEU A 74 -1.87 -9.65 -8.35
CA LEU A 74 -0.67 -10.47 -8.50
C LEU A 74 0.30 -10.13 -7.36
N ARG A 75 0.76 -11.13 -6.59
CA ARG A 75 1.58 -10.92 -5.37
C ARG A 75 2.72 -11.92 -5.25
N GLY A 76 3.80 -11.57 -4.54
CA GLY A 76 4.90 -12.48 -4.21
C GLY A 76 5.78 -12.94 -5.39
N PHE A 77 5.60 -12.38 -6.58
CA PHE A 77 6.28 -12.87 -7.79
C PHE A 77 7.65 -12.24 -8.05
N VAL A 78 7.90 -11.04 -7.52
CA VAL A 78 9.04 -10.21 -7.95
C VAL A 78 10.41 -10.88 -7.75
N PRO A 79 10.72 -11.49 -6.58
CA PRO A 79 12.03 -12.12 -6.37
C PRO A 79 12.36 -13.25 -7.34
N LYS A 80 11.32 -13.95 -7.84
CA LYS A 80 11.49 -15.15 -8.67
C LYS A 80 11.31 -14.89 -10.16
N TYR A 81 10.40 -14.00 -10.53
CA TYR A 81 9.95 -13.84 -11.92
C TYR A 81 10.20 -12.45 -12.51
N ALA A 82 10.54 -11.45 -11.69
CA ALA A 82 10.67 -10.06 -12.15
C ALA A 82 11.98 -9.40 -11.67
N GLY A 83 13.11 -9.85 -12.23
CA GLY A 83 14.43 -9.38 -11.82
C GLY A 83 14.66 -7.89 -12.08
N PHE A 84 14.11 -7.34 -13.18
CA PHE A 84 14.17 -5.90 -13.40
C PHE A 84 13.36 -5.12 -12.36
N CYS A 85 12.16 -5.58 -12.02
CA CYS A 85 11.35 -4.99 -10.95
C CYS A 85 12.05 -5.06 -9.59
N TYR A 86 12.67 -6.19 -9.27
CA TYR A 86 13.42 -6.40 -8.04
C TYR A 86 14.56 -5.39 -7.92
N ASP A 87 15.42 -5.32 -8.95
CA ASP A 87 16.52 -4.36 -9.01
C ASP A 87 16.00 -2.91 -8.89
N ALA A 88 14.91 -2.57 -9.59
CA ALA A 88 14.37 -1.21 -9.61
C ALA A 88 13.93 -0.73 -8.22
N TRP A 89 13.26 -1.59 -7.45
CA TRP A 89 12.73 -1.23 -6.14
C TRP A 89 13.75 -1.36 -5.00
N LYS A 90 14.77 -2.21 -5.15
CA LYS A 90 15.88 -2.32 -4.19
C LYS A 90 17.00 -1.30 -4.45
N HIS A 91 17.03 -0.65 -5.62
CA HIS A 91 18.10 0.27 -5.96
C HIS A 91 18.18 1.46 -4.99
N PRO A 92 19.38 1.83 -4.49
CA PRO A 92 19.54 2.93 -3.53
C PRO A 92 18.96 4.27 -4.00
N GLU A 93 19.06 4.60 -5.29
CA GLU A 93 18.48 5.83 -5.83
C GLU A 93 16.95 5.85 -5.77
N THR A 94 16.28 4.72 -6.04
CA THR A 94 14.81 4.62 -5.92
C THR A 94 14.40 4.78 -4.45
N LEU A 95 15.08 4.08 -3.53
CA LEU A 95 14.83 4.18 -2.09
C LEU A 95 15.05 5.61 -1.58
N ALA A 96 16.09 6.29 -2.04
CA ALA A 96 16.39 7.67 -1.66
C ALA A 96 15.30 8.65 -2.14
N ILE A 97 14.77 8.45 -3.35
CA ILE A 97 13.67 9.27 -3.88
C ILE A 97 12.42 9.07 -3.03
N VAL A 98 12.00 7.83 -2.80
CA VAL A 98 10.79 7.51 -2.02
C VAL A 98 10.94 8.01 -0.58
N SER A 99 12.08 7.79 0.06
CA SER A 99 12.38 8.27 1.43
C SER A 99 12.31 9.80 1.53
N ARG A 100 12.89 10.50 0.55
CA ARG A 100 12.85 11.97 0.52
C ARG A 100 11.42 12.50 0.42
N ILE A 101 10.59 11.89 -0.42
CA ILE A 101 9.17 12.29 -0.57
C ILE A 101 8.39 11.93 0.68
N ALA A 102 8.66 10.75 1.26
CA ALA A 102 8.00 10.27 2.47
C ALA A 102 8.40 11.04 3.73
N GLY A 103 9.46 11.86 3.71
CA GLY A 103 9.92 12.60 4.90
C GLY A 103 10.54 11.73 5.99
N VAL A 104 10.84 10.46 5.70
CA VAL A 104 11.47 9.49 6.62
C VAL A 104 12.28 8.48 5.80
N ASP A 105 13.36 7.94 6.38
CA ASP A 105 14.19 6.92 5.71
C ASP A 105 13.44 5.58 5.64
N LEU A 106 13.21 5.11 4.42
CA LEU A 106 12.41 3.93 4.11
C LEU A 106 13.25 2.83 3.43
N VAL A 107 12.82 1.60 3.68
CA VAL A 107 13.18 0.39 2.94
C VAL A 107 11.91 -0.30 2.46
N THR A 108 12.00 -1.08 1.37
CA THR A 108 10.91 -2.03 1.01
C THR A 108 10.56 -2.87 2.23
N ASN A 109 9.27 -3.08 2.50
CA ASN A 109 8.83 -3.78 3.70
C ASN A 109 9.45 -5.17 3.82
N MET A 110 9.21 -5.98 2.80
CA MET A 110 9.79 -7.29 2.56
C MET A 110 9.70 -7.60 1.06
N ASP A 111 10.43 -8.61 0.61
CA ASP A 111 10.52 -8.98 -0.81
C ASP A 111 9.18 -9.43 -1.39
N TYR A 112 8.34 -10.04 -0.56
CA TYR A 112 6.97 -10.44 -0.90
C TYR A 112 6.07 -9.26 -1.30
N GLU A 113 6.34 -8.07 -0.75
CA GLU A 113 5.55 -6.85 -0.91
C GLU A 113 6.11 -5.89 -1.96
N ILE A 114 7.10 -6.35 -2.74
CA ILE A 114 7.61 -5.59 -3.86
C ILE A 114 6.66 -5.75 -5.04
N GLY A 115 6.15 -4.62 -5.54
CA GLY A 115 5.49 -4.53 -6.83
C GLY A 115 4.23 -5.37 -7.01
N HIS A 116 3.39 -5.53 -5.98
CA HIS A 116 2.10 -6.20 -6.17
C HIS A 116 1.26 -5.47 -7.22
N ILE A 117 0.54 -6.21 -8.06
CA ILE A 117 -0.23 -5.64 -9.18
C ILE A 117 -1.72 -5.69 -8.86
N ASN A 118 -2.40 -4.57 -9.03
CA ASN A 118 -3.87 -4.55 -9.13
C ASN A 118 -4.24 -4.50 -10.62
N LEU A 119 -5.03 -5.48 -11.07
CA LEU A 119 -5.44 -5.63 -12.47
C LEU A 119 -6.94 -5.35 -12.63
N SER A 120 -7.27 -4.37 -13.46
CA SER A 120 -8.63 -4.17 -13.99
C SER A 120 -8.56 -4.17 -15.51
N ILE A 121 -9.15 -5.18 -16.15
CA ILE A 121 -9.18 -5.36 -17.61
C ILE A 121 -10.65 -5.40 -18.06
N ARG A 122 -10.95 -4.74 -19.18
CA ARG A 122 -12.27 -4.65 -19.80
C ARG A 122 -12.17 -4.87 -21.30
N SER A 123 -13.25 -5.38 -21.89
CA SER A 123 -13.40 -5.45 -23.35
C SER A 123 -13.71 -4.08 -23.96
N GLU A 124 -13.40 -3.90 -25.25
CA GLU A 124 -13.73 -2.67 -25.98
C GLU A 124 -15.23 -2.38 -25.94
N THR A 125 -16.07 -3.41 -26.07
CA THR A 125 -17.53 -3.30 -25.98
C THR A 125 -18.00 -2.82 -24.61
N GLN A 126 -17.36 -3.23 -23.52
CA GLN A 126 -17.68 -2.72 -22.17
C GLN A 126 -17.28 -1.26 -22.02
N LYS A 127 -16.09 -0.89 -22.52
CA LYS A 127 -15.61 0.50 -22.54
C LYS A 127 -16.57 1.40 -23.33
N GLU A 128 -17.00 0.99 -24.52
CA GLU A 128 -17.92 1.77 -25.37
C GLU A 128 -19.29 1.96 -24.71
N LYS A 129 -19.84 0.91 -24.10
CA LYS A 129 -21.11 0.99 -23.36
C LYS A 129 -21.04 1.96 -22.17
N GLU A 130 -19.97 1.92 -21.39
CA GLU A 130 -19.77 2.84 -20.27
C GLU A 130 -19.55 4.29 -20.73
N LEU A 131 -18.87 4.47 -21.87
CA LEU A 131 -18.68 5.79 -22.45
C LEU A 131 -20.00 6.37 -22.98
N ALA A 132 -20.86 5.52 -23.55
CA ALA A 132 -22.21 5.89 -23.99
C ALA A 132 -23.09 6.28 -22.79
N SER A 133 -23.11 5.47 -21.72
CA SER A 133 -23.91 5.78 -20.53
C SER A 133 -23.43 7.03 -19.77
N LEU A 134 -22.12 7.32 -19.77
CA LEU A 134 -21.60 8.60 -19.28
C LEU A 134 -22.07 9.78 -20.13
N ARG A 135 -22.08 9.65 -21.47
CA ARG A 135 -22.52 10.71 -22.38
C ARG A 135 -24.02 11.00 -22.23
N GLU A 136 -24.83 9.96 -22.08
CA GLU A 136 -26.27 10.08 -21.83
C GLU A 136 -26.54 10.80 -20.50
N ARG A 137 -25.89 10.38 -19.40
CA ARG A 137 -26.02 11.05 -18.09
C ARG A 137 -25.57 12.51 -18.12
N ASN A 138 -24.49 12.81 -18.84
CA ASN A 138 -24.00 14.19 -18.99
C ASN A 138 -24.95 15.05 -19.84
N ALA A 139 -25.63 14.46 -20.82
CA ALA A 139 -26.65 15.17 -21.61
C ALA A 139 -27.91 15.46 -20.77
N GLU A 140 -28.37 14.51 -19.95
CA GLU A 140 -29.54 14.65 -19.07
C GLU A 140 -29.33 15.67 -17.93
N SER A 141 -28.10 15.77 -17.42
CA SER A 141 -27.72 16.75 -16.37
C SER A 141 -27.61 18.18 -16.91
N CYS A 142 -27.33 18.36 -18.21
CA CYS A 142 -27.40 19.66 -18.88
C CYS A 142 -28.85 20.17 -19.06
N GLU A 143 -29.85 19.29 -19.17
CA GLU A 143 -31.26 19.67 -19.29
C GLU A 143 -31.91 20.03 -17.93
N ASN A 144 -31.41 19.46 -16.83
CA ASN A 144 -32.00 19.62 -15.49
C ASN A 144 -31.27 20.60 -14.55
N GLY A 145 -30.20 21.27 -15.00
CA GLY A 145 -29.54 22.37 -14.27
C GLY A 145 -28.88 21.99 -12.94
N VAL A 146 -28.79 20.70 -12.61
CA VAL A 146 -28.09 20.19 -11.43
C VAL A 146 -26.90 19.37 -11.94
N GLY A 147 -25.70 19.94 -11.83
CA GLY A 147 -24.46 19.20 -12.05
C GLY A 147 -24.33 18.11 -11.00
N GLN A 148 -24.74 16.89 -11.33
CA GLN A 148 -24.50 15.74 -10.49
C GLN A 148 -23.05 15.30 -10.69
N ASP A 149 -22.25 15.41 -9.63
CA ASP A 149 -20.99 14.67 -9.51
C ASP A 149 -21.30 13.18 -9.79
N PRO A 150 -20.47 12.43 -10.54
CA PRO A 150 -20.71 11.01 -10.78
C PRO A 150 -20.76 10.27 -9.44
N GLN A 151 -21.97 10.01 -8.94
CA GLN A 151 -22.20 9.43 -7.62
C GLN A 151 -22.34 7.90 -7.70
N GLU A 152 -21.48 7.24 -6.92
CA GLU A 152 -21.65 5.98 -6.16
C GLU A 152 -22.00 4.63 -6.82
N ASP A 153 -22.44 4.55 -8.07
CA ASP A 153 -22.91 3.26 -8.64
C ASP A 153 -21.85 2.45 -9.43
N ASP A 154 -20.58 2.88 -9.37
CA ASP A 154 -19.46 2.19 -10.02
C ASP A 154 -18.56 1.52 -8.97
N ALA A 155 -18.62 0.19 -8.90
CA ALA A 155 -17.78 -0.59 -7.99
C ALA A 155 -16.29 -0.20 -8.14
N PRO A 156 -15.59 0.10 -7.03
CA PRO A 156 -14.20 0.55 -7.04
C PRO A 156 -13.26 -0.54 -7.54
N VAL A 157 -12.04 -0.13 -7.94
CA VAL A 157 -10.97 -1.10 -8.27
C VAL A 157 -10.44 -1.75 -7.00
N VAL A 158 -10.33 -0.96 -5.93
CA VAL A 158 -10.05 -1.43 -4.57
C VAL A 158 -10.96 -0.64 -3.62
N GLY A 159 -11.73 -1.35 -2.79
CA GLY A 159 -12.65 -0.78 -1.80
C GLY A 159 -12.00 0.10 -0.73
N TRP A 160 -12.79 0.71 0.15
CA TRP A 160 -12.26 1.48 1.29
C TRP A 160 -11.44 0.56 2.21
N HIS A 161 -10.21 0.95 2.50
CA HIS A 161 -9.33 0.19 3.38
C HIS A 161 -8.24 1.08 3.97
N LYS A 162 -7.51 0.50 4.93
CA LYS A 162 -6.18 0.96 5.33
C LYS A 162 -5.18 -0.12 4.95
N ASP A 163 -4.01 0.28 4.48
CA ASP A 163 -2.98 -0.67 4.10
C ASP A 163 -2.46 -1.45 5.31
N SER A 164 -1.88 -2.61 5.01
CA SER A 164 -1.18 -3.42 6.00
C SER A 164 0.12 -2.75 6.49
N TYR A 165 0.78 -1.95 5.65
CA TYR A 165 2.13 -1.41 5.91
C TYR A 165 2.16 0.11 6.02
N PRO A 166 3.10 0.70 6.78
CA PRO A 166 3.15 2.13 7.05
C PRO A 166 3.09 3.01 5.80
N PHE A 167 3.81 2.62 4.75
CA PHE A 167 3.91 3.36 3.50
C PHE A 167 3.68 2.47 2.28
N VAL A 168 3.13 3.07 1.24
CA VAL A 168 3.07 2.50 -0.10
C VAL A 168 3.55 3.50 -1.15
N CYS A 169 4.16 2.99 -2.20
CA CYS A 169 4.38 3.71 -3.44
C CYS A 169 3.59 3.04 -4.56
N VAL A 170 2.62 3.76 -5.12
CA VAL A 170 1.71 3.28 -6.17
C VAL A 170 2.15 3.86 -7.50
N VAL A 171 2.50 3.02 -8.47
CA VAL A 171 2.94 3.39 -9.83
C VAL A 171 1.87 2.99 -10.85
N MET A 172 1.48 3.92 -11.73
CA MET A 172 0.61 3.60 -12.86
C MET A 172 1.41 2.93 -13.99
N LEU A 173 0.99 1.74 -14.42
CA LEU A 173 1.61 1.02 -15.54
C LEU A 173 0.78 1.10 -16.83
N SER A 174 -0.50 1.41 -16.75
CA SER A 174 -1.35 1.62 -17.95
C SER A 174 -1.21 3.03 -18.48
N ASP A 175 -1.45 3.19 -19.77
CA ASP A 175 -1.67 4.52 -20.36
C ASP A 175 -2.97 5.10 -19.78
N ALA A 176 -2.83 6.19 -19.02
CA ALA A 176 -3.92 6.88 -18.36
C ALA A 176 -4.31 8.19 -19.07
N SER A 177 -3.87 8.41 -20.31
CA SER A 177 -4.13 9.65 -21.06
C SER A 177 -5.61 9.86 -21.40
N GLN A 178 -6.36 8.78 -21.58
CA GLN A 178 -7.80 8.78 -21.87
C GLN A 178 -8.66 8.37 -20.65
N MET A 179 -8.05 8.18 -19.48
CA MET A 179 -8.78 7.79 -18.28
C MET A 179 -9.57 8.98 -17.73
N ILE A 180 -10.88 8.77 -17.56
CA ILE A 180 -11.77 9.64 -16.80
C ILE A 180 -12.02 8.96 -15.46
N GLY A 181 -11.74 9.63 -14.35
CA GLY A 181 -11.74 9.04 -13.02
C GLY A 181 -10.43 8.31 -12.69
N GLY A 182 -10.50 7.29 -11.82
CA GLY A 182 -9.33 6.49 -11.43
C GLY A 182 -8.47 7.09 -10.32
N GLU A 183 -8.92 8.20 -9.71
CA GLU A 183 -8.28 8.87 -8.58
C GLU A 183 -8.15 7.96 -7.37
N THR A 184 -7.20 8.31 -6.50
CA THR A 184 -7.19 7.76 -5.14
C THR A 184 -7.99 8.70 -4.26
N ALA A 185 -9.11 8.19 -3.74
CA ALA A 185 -9.94 8.89 -2.77
C ALA A 185 -9.37 8.67 -1.36
N LEU A 186 -9.18 9.74 -0.60
CA LEU A 186 -8.73 9.72 0.78
C LEU A 186 -9.86 10.24 1.67
N ARG A 187 -10.15 9.56 2.78
CA ARG A 187 -11.09 10.05 3.79
C ARG A 187 -10.32 10.96 4.75
N THR A 188 -10.71 12.23 4.81
CA THR A 188 -10.12 13.24 5.69
C THR A 188 -10.61 13.03 7.13
N GLY A 189 -9.97 13.71 8.10
CA GLY A 189 -10.43 13.66 9.49
C GLY A 189 -11.80 14.32 9.74
N THR A 190 -12.30 15.13 8.80
CA THR A 190 -13.67 15.67 8.83
C THR A 190 -14.71 14.71 8.27
N GLY A 191 -14.28 13.58 7.67
CA GLY A 191 -15.14 12.63 6.98
C GLY A 191 -15.38 12.96 5.50
N GLU A 192 -14.84 14.07 5.00
CA GLU A 192 -14.89 14.45 3.59
C GLU A 192 -13.97 13.57 2.74
N ILE A 193 -14.24 13.51 1.44
CA ILE A 193 -13.44 12.74 0.47
C ILE A 193 -12.54 13.69 -0.32
N LEU A 194 -11.24 13.58 -0.12
CA LEU A 194 -10.23 14.25 -0.94
C LEU A 194 -9.83 13.33 -2.09
N LYS A 195 -10.08 13.73 -3.34
CA LYS A 195 -9.65 12.99 -4.52
C LYS A 195 -8.28 13.48 -4.98
N VAL A 196 -7.28 12.61 -4.94
CA VAL A 196 -5.94 12.88 -5.48
C VAL A 196 -5.90 12.39 -6.92
N ARG A 197 -5.55 13.30 -7.85
CA ARG A 197 -5.51 13.02 -9.28
C ARG A 197 -4.73 11.73 -9.58
N GLY A 198 -5.30 10.87 -10.41
CA GLY A 198 -4.67 9.62 -10.81
C GLY A 198 -3.31 9.83 -11.50
N PRO A 199 -2.30 8.99 -11.20
CA PRO A 199 -0.99 9.09 -11.85
C PRO A 199 -1.08 8.70 -13.33
N GLN A 200 -0.34 9.41 -14.18
CA GLN A 200 -0.08 9.02 -15.56
C GLN A 200 0.92 7.85 -15.61
N MET A 201 1.03 7.16 -16.75
CA MET A 201 1.96 6.03 -16.90
C MET A 201 3.38 6.39 -16.45
N GLY A 202 3.97 5.59 -15.56
CA GLY A 202 5.30 5.82 -14.99
C GLY A 202 5.35 6.83 -13.84
N ASN A 203 4.24 7.52 -13.56
CA ASN A 203 4.10 8.36 -12.38
C ASN A 203 3.72 7.52 -11.16
N ALA A 204 4.12 8.04 -10.01
CA ALA A 204 3.94 7.42 -8.72
C ALA A 204 3.29 8.38 -7.71
N ILE A 205 2.69 7.81 -6.68
CA ILE A 205 2.24 8.48 -5.46
C ILE A 205 2.85 7.77 -4.26
N VAL A 206 3.25 8.51 -3.23
CA VAL A 206 3.64 7.96 -1.92
C VAL A 206 2.56 8.31 -0.90
N LEU A 207 2.10 7.32 -0.13
CA LEU A 207 1.00 7.45 0.82
C LEU A 207 1.33 6.72 2.13
N GLN A 208 0.98 7.33 3.26
CA GLN A 208 0.94 6.68 4.59
C GLN A 208 -0.31 5.80 4.75
N GLY A 209 -0.41 4.76 3.91
CA GLY A 209 -1.63 3.99 3.69
C GLY A 209 -2.17 3.24 4.91
N ARG A 210 -1.30 2.87 5.87
CA ARG A 210 -1.73 2.25 7.14
C ARG A 210 -2.62 3.17 7.98
N TYR A 211 -2.42 4.47 7.86
CA TYR A 211 -3.00 5.46 8.74
C TYR A 211 -4.22 6.15 8.11
N ILE A 212 -4.27 6.21 6.78
CA ILE A 212 -5.27 6.95 6.01
C ILE A 212 -6.20 5.97 5.32
N SER A 213 -7.50 6.06 5.61
CA SER A 213 -8.51 5.28 4.89
C SER A 213 -8.63 5.80 3.47
N HIS A 214 -8.50 4.91 2.49
CA HIS A 214 -8.46 5.28 1.09
C HIS A 214 -9.10 4.22 0.18
N GLN A 215 -9.39 4.63 -1.05
CA GLN A 215 -10.06 3.82 -2.05
C GLN A 215 -9.51 4.16 -3.45
N ALA A 216 -9.37 3.14 -4.30
CA ALA A 216 -9.03 3.34 -5.71
C ALA A 216 -10.30 3.42 -6.53
N LEU A 217 -10.63 4.62 -7.03
CA LEU A 217 -11.83 4.83 -7.83
C LEU A 217 -11.72 4.12 -9.18
N ARG A 218 -12.88 3.81 -9.76
CA ARG A 218 -12.99 3.26 -11.10
C ARG A 218 -12.55 4.32 -12.12
N ALA A 219 -11.79 3.90 -13.13
CA ALA A 219 -11.52 4.72 -14.32
C ALA A 219 -12.40 4.25 -15.48
N ILE A 220 -12.86 5.15 -16.35
CA ILE A 220 -13.60 4.87 -17.58
C ILE A 220 -12.80 5.44 -18.77
N GLY A 221 -13.06 4.96 -19.99
CA GLY A 221 -12.36 5.43 -21.20
C GLY A 221 -11.09 4.64 -21.54
N THR A 222 -10.73 3.64 -20.74
CA THR A 222 -9.61 2.71 -20.98
C THR A 222 -10.10 1.25 -20.95
N THR A 223 -9.38 0.36 -21.64
CA THR A 223 -9.57 -1.09 -21.56
C THR A 223 -8.78 -1.73 -20.43
N GLU A 224 -7.76 -1.05 -19.90
CA GLU A 224 -6.97 -1.56 -18.77
C GLU A 224 -6.61 -0.45 -17.77
N ARG A 225 -6.55 -0.83 -16.49
CA ARG A 225 -5.93 -0.06 -15.42
C ARG A 225 -5.07 -1.01 -14.59
N ILE A 226 -3.76 -0.90 -14.78
CA ILE A 226 -2.74 -1.70 -14.12
C ILE A 226 -1.93 -0.78 -13.22
N THR A 227 -1.93 -1.05 -11.92
CA THR A 227 -1.11 -0.33 -10.95
C THR A 227 -0.19 -1.29 -10.23
N MET A 228 1.08 -0.91 -10.10
CA MET A 228 2.07 -1.62 -9.30
C MET A 228 2.25 -0.90 -7.96
N VAL A 229 2.21 -1.65 -6.87
CA VAL A 229 2.29 -1.09 -5.53
C VAL A 229 3.41 -1.79 -4.77
N THR A 230 4.31 -0.99 -4.21
CA THR A 230 5.39 -1.48 -3.35
C THR A 230 5.21 -0.91 -1.96
N SER A 231 5.26 -1.77 -0.95
CA SER A 231 5.12 -1.35 0.45
C SER A 231 6.47 -1.10 1.10
N PHE A 232 6.49 -0.18 2.06
CA PHE A 232 7.69 0.30 2.73
C PHE A 232 7.50 0.37 4.25
N ARG A 233 8.62 0.18 4.95
CA ARG A 233 8.76 0.39 6.39
C ARG A 233 9.92 1.33 6.68
N PRO A 234 9.95 1.97 7.85
CA PRO A 234 11.12 2.71 8.30
C PRO A 234 12.37 1.82 8.31
N ARG A 235 13.50 2.37 7.85
CA ARG A 235 14.79 1.69 7.98
C ARG A 235 15.23 1.58 9.43
N SER A 236 15.07 2.66 10.19
CA SER A 236 15.51 2.71 11.57
C SER A 236 14.63 1.84 12.47
N PRO A 237 15.21 0.93 13.26
CA PRO A 237 14.46 0.10 14.18
C PRO A 237 13.85 0.91 15.33
N SER A 238 14.31 2.15 15.56
CA SER A 238 13.79 3.03 16.60
C SER A 238 12.52 3.79 16.19
N VAL A 239 12.16 3.77 14.91
CA VAL A 239 10.90 4.35 14.44
C VAL A 239 9.79 3.31 14.62
N ARG A 240 8.59 3.78 14.93
CA ARG A 240 7.40 2.93 15.08
C ARG A 240 7.10 2.21 13.76
N ASP A 241 6.89 0.91 13.83
CA ASP A 241 6.44 0.07 12.73
C ASP A 241 5.11 -0.60 13.11
N ASP A 242 4.02 -0.03 12.59
CA ASP A 242 2.63 -0.48 12.80
C ASP A 242 2.14 -1.42 11.68
N SER A 243 3.07 -2.13 11.02
CA SER A 243 2.72 -3.16 10.04
C SER A 243 1.81 -4.22 10.67
N VAL A 244 0.74 -4.54 9.96
CA VAL A 244 -0.19 -5.65 10.22
C VAL A 244 -0.28 -6.53 8.98
N LEU A 245 -0.91 -7.69 9.07
CA LEU A 245 -1.12 -8.58 7.93
C LEU A 245 -2.60 -8.73 7.56
N THR A 246 -3.50 -7.98 8.20
CA THR A 246 -4.96 -8.15 8.07
C THR A 246 -5.46 -8.09 6.64
N THR A 247 -4.97 -7.14 5.83
CA THR A 247 -5.46 -6.95 4.45
C THR A 247 -4.75 -7.80 3.41
N VAL A 248 -3.60 -8.39 3.76
CA VAL A 248 -2.78 -9.15 2.80
C VAL A 248 -2.77 -10.66 3.08
N ARG A 249 -2.99 -11.06 4.33
CA ARG A 249 -3.04 -12.47 4.75
C ARG A 249 -4.03 -13.30 3.94
N PRO A 250 -5.28 -12.85 3.67
CA PRO A 250 -6.25 -13.64 2.90
C PRO A 250 -5.89 -13.86 1.44
N ILE A 251 -4.91 -13.12 0.91
CA ILE A 251 -4.57 -13.04 -0.52
C ILE A 251 -3.08 -13.29 -0.78
N SER A 252 -2.44 -14.07 0.07
CA SER A 252 -1.00 -14.35 -0.03
C SER A 252 -0.70 -15.83 0.17
N ASP A 253 0.48 -16.25 -0.28
CA ASP A 253 1.15 -17.45 0.20
C ASP A 253 1.53 -17.20 1.67
N LEU A 254 0.83 -17.88 2.59
CA LEU A 254 0.98 -17.66 4.02
C LEU A 254 2.36 -18.07 4.54
N SER A 255 2.94 -19.13 3.98
CA SER A 255 4.24 -19.63 4.44
C SER A 255 5.32 -18.60 4.15
N GLU A 256 5.34 -18.08 2.92
CA GLU A 256 6.30 -17.05 2.50
C GLU A 256 6.04 -15.71 3.22
N LEU A 257 4.77 -15.31 3.33
CA LEU A 257 4.37 -14.08 4.03
C LEU A 257 4.82 -14.10 5.50
N TYR A 258 4.55 -15.18 6.22
CA TYR A 258 4.89 -15.31 7.64
C TYR A 258 6.38 -15.49 7.87
N TYR A 259 7.08 -16.19 6.97
CA TYR A 259 8.53 -16.29 7.02
C TYR A 259 9.17 -14.90 6.96
N GLN A 260 8.91 -14.14 5.89
CA GLN A 260 9.54 -12.84 5.69
C GLN A 260 9.10 -11.82 6.74
N PHE A 261 7.81 -11.83 7.12
CA PHE A 261 7.31 -10.95 8.18
C PHE A 261 8.00 -11.24 9.51
N SER A 262 8.12 -12.51 9.91
CA SER A 262 8.78 -12.86 11.17
C SER A 262 10.26 -12.51 11.13
N GLU A 263 10.94 -12.79 10.01
CA GLU A 263 12.37 -12.51 9.81
C GLU A 263 12.69 -11.04 10.08
N TYR A 264 12.07 -10.11 9.34
CA TYR A 264 12.43 -8.69 9.51
C TYR A 264 12.00 -8.13 10.89
N ARG A 265 10.92 -8.64 11.47
CA ARG A 265 10.46 -8.23 12.81
C ARG A 265 11.45 -8.68 13.88
N PHE A 266 12.06 -9.86 13.72
CA PHE A 266 13.11 -10.33 14.62
C PHE A 266 14.44 -9.60 14.40
N GLU A 267 14.79 -9.23 13.17
CA GLU A 267 15.95 -8.37 12.89
C GLU A 267 15.83 -7.00 13.60
N ILE A 268 14.64 -6.38 13.57
CA ILE A 268 14.38 -5.14 14.31
C ILE A 268 14.64 -5.33 15.82
N LEU A 269 14.15 -6.42 16.41
CA LEU A 269 14.39 -6.71 17.83
C LEU A 269 15.87 -6.94 18.12
N GLU A 270 16.57 -7.64 17.23
CA GLU A 270 18.00 -7.88 17.36
C GLU A 270 18.77 -6.54 17.39
N GLU A 271 18.49 -5.63 16.46
CA GLU A 271 19.12 -4.31 16.43
C GLU A 271 18.81 -3.48 17.69
N ARG A 272 17.55 -3.49 18.15
CA ARG A 272 17.14 -2.80 19.38
C ARG A 272 17.87 -3.34 20.60
N LEU A 273 17.96 -4.66 20.74
CA LEU A 273 18.66 -5.32 21.85
C LEU A 273 20.17 -5.04 21.80
N ARG A 274 20.79 -5.12 20.63
CA ARG A 274 22.21 -4.74 20.43
C ARG A 274 22.44 -3.27 20.83
N GLY A 275 21.54 -2.37 20.44
CA GLY A 275 21.58 -0.95 20.81
C GLY A 275 21.50 -0.73 22.33
N MET A 276 20.57 -1.41 23.01
CA MET A 276 20.43 -1.33 24.46
C MET A 276 21.67 -1.88 25.19
N LEU A 277 22.20 -3.02 24.73
CA LEU A 277 23.43 -3.59 25.30
C LEU A 277 24.63 -2.64 25.16
N LYS A 278 24.76 -1.98 24.00
CA LYS A 278 25.78 -0.94 23.78
C LYS A 278 25.62 0.21 24.76
N SER A 279 24.41 0.75 24.90
CA SER A 279 24.09 1.84 25.85
C SER A 279 24.44 1.48 27.31
N LEU A 280 24.09 0.27 27.75
CA LEU A 280 24.42 -0.21 29.10
C LEU A 280 25.94 -0.28 29.34
N ARG A 281 26.68 -0.82 28.37
CA ARG A 281 28.15 -0.92 28.45
C ARG A 281 28.83 0.45 28.50
N GLU A 282 28.41 1.37 27.63
CA GLU A 282 28.94 2.73 27.57
C GLU A 282 28.65 3.51 28.86
N ARG A 283 27.41 3.43 29.37
CA ARG A 283 27.03 4.06 30.65
C ARG A 283 27.87 3.54 31.81
N LYS A 284 28.08 2.21 31.89
CA LYS A 284 28.94 1.60 32.91
C LYS A 284 30.39 2.07 32.79
N ALA A 285 30.95 2.09 31.57
CA ALA A 285 32.31 2.56 31.32
C ALA A 285 32.49 4.03 31.72
N ALA A 286 31.46 4.86 31.55
CA ALA A 286 31.43 6.26 31.98
C ALA A 286 31.14 6.46 33.49
N GLY A 287 31.09 5.38 34.29
CA GLY A 287 30.80 5.46 35.73
C GLY A 287 29.38 5.89 36.08
N ARG A 288 28.45 5.91 35.12
CA ARG A 288 27.05 6.29 35.35
C ARG A 288 26.29 5.16 36.04
N LYS A 289 25.36 5.52 36.94
CA LYS A 289 24.50 4.54 37.61
C LYS A 289 23.59 3.84 36.60
N THR A 290 23.27 2.58 36.87
CA THR A 290 22.30 1.83 36.08
C THR A 290 20.89 2.32 36.38
N GLU A 291 20.16 2.76 35.36
CA GLU A 291 18.80 3.29 35.46
C GLU A 291 17.78 2.18 35.23
N ALA A 292 17.34 1.51 36.31
CA ALA A 292 16.39 0.40 36.22
C ALA A 292 15.07 0.80 35.53
N GLY A 293 14.59 2.03 35.72
CA GLY A 293 13.38 2.54 35.06
C GLY A 293 13.50 2.56 33.53
N ALA A 294 14.61 3.07 33.00
CA ALA A 294 14.86 3.11 31.56
C ALA A 294 14.97 1.69 30.96
N ILE A 295 15.61 0.76 31.69
CA ILE A 295 15.67 -0.66 31.28
C ILE A 295 14.26 -1.25 31.22
N LYS A 296 13.44 -1.00 32.25
CA LYS A 296 12.07 -1.51 32.30
C LYS A 296 11.22 -0.98 31.15
N SER A 297 11.26 0.32 30.88
CA SER A 297 10.53 0.92 29.75
C SER A 297 10.96 0.35 28.40
N PHE A 298 12.27 0.13 28.20
CA PHE A 298 12.78 -0.53 27.00
C PHE A 298 12.24 -1.96 26.85
N ILE A 299 12.24 -2.75 27.93
CA ILE A 299 11.69 -4.11 27.93
C ILE A 299 10.20 -4.10 27.62
N GLU A 300 9.43 -3.23 28.26
CA GLU A 300 7.98 -3.08 28.05
C GLU A 300 7.67 -2.74 26.57
N GLU A 301 8.45 -1.85 25.95
CA GLU A 301 8.32 -1.54 24.52
C GLU A 301 8.54 -2.77 23.64
N GLN A 302 9.55 -3.61 23.96
CA GLN A 302 9.83 -4.82 23.18
C GLN A 302 8.74 -5.89 23.38
N MET A 303 8.18 -5.98 24.59
CA MET A 303 7.04 -6.87 24.86
C MET A 303 5.81 -6.46 24.05
N VAL A 304 5.52 -5.15 23.96
CA VAL A 304 4.42 -4.65 23.11
C VAL A 304 4.66 -4.97 21.64
N PHE A 305 5.89 -4.74 21.16
CA PHE A 305 6.27 -5.06 19.78
C PHE A 305 6.10 -6.56 19.45
N LEU A 306 6.60 -7.44 20.32
CA LEU A 306 6.45 -8.89 20.18
C LEU A 306 4.98 -9.33 20.28
N GLY A 307 4.22 -8.75 21.19
CA GLY A 307 2.78 -9.01 21.34
C GLY A 307 2.02 -8.69 20.07
N ARG A 308 2.29 -7.54 19.44
CA ARG A 308 1.71 -7.17 18.13
C ARG A 308 2.15 -8.13 17.02
N THR A 309 3.43 -8.47 16.93
CA THR A 309 3.92 -9.44 15.93
C THR A 309 3.21 -10.80 16.08
N SER A 310 3.06 -11.28 17.32
CA SER A 310 2.35 -12.53 17.63
C SER A 310 0.87 -12.51 17.20
N GLN A 311 0.17 -11.39 17.42
CA GLN A 311 -1.23 -11.23 17.01
C GLN A 311 -1.43 -11.32 15.49
N GLU A 312 -0.42 -10.98 14.70
CA GLU A 312 -0.50 -11.05 13.23
C GLU A 312 -0.21 -12.45 12.66
N LEU A 313 0.43 -13.32 13.45
CA LEU A 313 0.74 -14.70 13.09
C LEU A 313 -0.37 -15.63 13.63
N ILE A 314 -1.38 -15.88 12.80
CA ILE A 314 -2.48 -16.80 13.14
C ILE A 314 -2.29 -18.15 12.44
N GLU A 315 -2.81 -19.21 13.03
CA GLU A 315 -2.80 -20.54 12.41
C GLU A 315 -3.52 -20.49 11.05
N GLU A 316 -2.95 -21.18 10.05
CA GLU A 316 -3.41 -21.12 8.65
C GLU A 316 -4.88 -21.55 8.49
N ASP A 317 -5.34 -22.49 9.31
CA ASP A 317 -6.72 -22.99 9.33
C ASP A 317 -7.74 -21.95 9.82
N LYS A 318 -7.28 -20.86 10.44
CA LYS A 318 -8.11 -19.73 10.88
C LYS A 318 -8.21 -18.62 9.82
N VAL A 319 -7.50 -18.74 8.70
CA VAL A 319 -7.52 -17.75 7.61
C VAL A 319 -8.66 -18.06 6.63
N VAL A 320 -9.54 -17.09 6.41
CA VAL A 320 -10.56 -17.17 5.36
C VAL A 320 -10.00 -16.55 4.09
N VAL A 321 -9.63 -17.39 3.12
CA VAL A 321 -9.05 -16.96 1.84
C VAL A 321 -9.98 -15.96 1.13
N GLY A 322 -9.40 -14.85 0.67
CA GLY A 322 -10.09 -13.80 -0.07
C GLY A 322 -11.02 -12.88 0.76
N HIS A 323 -11.13 -13.07 2.07
CA HIS A 323 -11.98 -12.21 2.91
C HIS A 323 -11.14 -11.28 3.80
N ILE A 324 -11.15 -9.99 3.50
CA ILE A 324 -10.35 -8.98 4.20
C ILE A 324 -11.10 -8.40 5.42
N GLY A 325 -12.40 -8.62 5.52
CA GLY A 325 -13.25 -8.15 6.62
C GLY A 325 -13.58 -6.65 6.48
N GLU A 326 -14.77 -6.24 6.95
CA GLU A 326 -15.18 -4.84 6.88
C GLU A 326 -14.38 -3.98 7.88
N ASP A 327 -13.86 -2.85 7.41
CA ASP A 327 -13.40 -1.75 8.27
C ASP A 327 -14.66 -1.10 8.89
N THR A 328 -15.30 -1.78 9.85
CA THR A 328 -16.44 -1.22 10.58
C THR A 328 -15.92 -0.14 11.52
N GLY A 329 -15.72 1.06 10.98
CA GLY A 329 -15.69 2.27 11.76
C GLY A 329 -16.99 2.37 12.56
N GLY A 330 -16.96 1.95 13.84
CA GLY A 330 -18.06 2.10 14.79
C GLY A 330 -18.81 0.80 15.13
N ALA A 331 -18.74 0.44 16.42
CA ALA A 331 -19.63 -0.43 17.18
C ALA A 331 -20.00 -1.80 16.58
N ALA A 332 -19.24 -2.83 16.99
CA ALA A 332 -19.65 -4.22 16.85
C ALA A 332 -20.99 -4.48 17.57
N THR A 333 -22.05 -4.72 16.80
CA THR A 333 -23.25 -5.40 17.32
C THR A 333 -23.31 -6.79 16.72
N LYS A 334 -22.89 -7.80 17.49
CA LYS A 334 -23.00 -9.21 17.11
C LYS A 334 -24.48 -9.59 16.97
N ARG A 335 -24.92 -9.98 15.77
CA ARG A 335 -26.05 -10.90 15.60
C ARG A 335 -25.62 -12.05 14.70
N GLY A 336 -25.47 -13.23 15.31
CA GLY A 336 -25.09 -14.46 14.63
C GLY A 336 -26.15 -14.92 13.65
N VAL A 337 -25.71 -15.30 12.46
CA VAL A 337 -26.53 -15.97 11.45
C VAL A 337 -26.61 -17.45 11.79
N LYS A 338 -27.82 -17.95 12.05
CA LYS A 338 -28.12 -19.38 12.22
C LYS A 338 -27.87 -20.12 10.89
N ARG A 339 -27.10 -21.20 10.95
CA ARG A 339 -26.99 -22.20 9.87
C ARG A 339 -28.35 -22.86 9.63
N MET A 340 -28.87 -22.78 8.41
CA MET A 340 -29.93 -23.66 7.92
C MET A 340 -29.30 -25.00 7.52
N ARG A 341 -29.79 -26.09 8.13
CA ARG A 341 -29.59 -27.46 7.63
C ARG A 341 -30.51 -27.64 6.44
N VAL A 342 -29.97 -28.22 5.37
CA VAL A 342 -30.74 -28.79 4.26
C VAL A 342 -30.75 -30.29 4.52
N ASP A 343 -31.94 -30.85 4.68
CA ASP A 343 -32.18 -32.30 4.62
C ASP A 343 -32.25 -32.75 3.16
#